data_AF-A0A967VUH5-F1
#
_entry.id   AF-A0A967VUH5-F1
#
_cell.length_a   1.000
_cell.length_b   1.000
_cell.length_c   1.000
_cell.angle_alpha   90.00
_cell.angle_beta   90.00
_cell.angle_gamma   90.00
#
_symmetry.space_group_name_H-M   'P 1'
#
loop_
_entity.id
_entity.type
_entity.pdbx_description
1 polymer ?
#
loop_
_entity_poly.entity_id
_entity_poly.type
_entity_poly.pdbx_seq_one_letter_code
_entity_poly.pdbx_strand_id
1 'polypeptide(L)'
;PDNIDVIPDSITGRGPLIGLYTGLRFIQAEWAFVLPCDSPFLNEELLRFLMKESSGMNAVVPVWPNGYIEPLHSLYRVSTTLEAC
;
A
#
# COMPACT_ATOMS: atom_id res chain seq x y z
N PRO A 1 3.25 -19.27 5.94
CA PRO A 1 2.47 -20.04 4.93
C PRO A 1 3.33 -20.22 3.70
N ASP A 2 3.28 -21.39 3.07
CA ASP A 2 4.26 -21.77 2.03
C ASP A 2 4.06 -21.00 0.70
N ASN A 3 3.02 -20.16 0.62
CA ASN A 3 2.62 -19.38 -0.54
C ASN A 3 2.59 -17.86 -0.29
N ILE A 4 3.32 -17.38 0.73
CA ILE A 4 3.41 -15.96 1.05
C ILE A 4 4.89 -15.58 1.14
N ASP A 5 5.28 -14.59 0.34
CA ASP A 5 6.59 -13.98 0.46
C ASP A 5 6.64 -13.06 1.68
N VAL A 6 7.56 -13.34 2.60
CA VAL A 6 7.82 -12.50 3.77
C VAL A 6 9.16 -11.80 3.55
N ILE A 7 9.09 -10.50 3.31
CA ILE A 7 10.26 -9.69 3.01
C ILE A 7 10.64 -8.87 4.25
N PRO A 8 11.83 -9.07 4.84
CA PRO A 8 12.29 -8.24 5.94
C PRO A 8 12.67 -6.84 5.44
N ASP A 9 12.43 -5.81 6.27
CA ASP A 9 12.79 -4.44 5.96
C ASP A 9 14.27 -4.30 5.56
N SER A 10 14.53 -3.57 4.48
CA SER A 10 15.89 -3.28 4.01
C SER A 10 16.71 -2.46 5.01
N ILE A 11 16.05 -1.65 5.84
CA ILE A 11 16.65 -0.91 6.96
C ILE A 11 15.78 -1.09 8.19
N THR A 12 16.32 -1.70 9.23
CA THR A 12 15.57 -1.98 10.46
C THR A 12 15.16 -0.70 11.20
N GLY A 13 13.92 -0.66 11.70
CA GLY A 13 13.46 0.35 12.65
C GLY A 13 13.15 1.74 12.08
N ARG A 14 12.88 1.83 10.76
CA ARG A 14 12.55 3.11 10.07
C ARG A 14 11.06 3.36 9.87
N GLY A 15 10.19 2.58 10.52
CA GLY A 15 8.74 2.77 10.50
C GLY A 15 8.06 2.29 9.20
N PRO A 16 6.76 2.52 9.01
CA PRO A 16 5.98 1.91 7.93
C PRO A 16 6.49 2.20 6.51
N LEU A 17 7.14 3.36 6.30
CA LEU A 17 7.64 3.75 4.98
C LEU A 17 8.73 2.80 4.46
N ILE A 18 9.61 2.28 5.33
CA ILE A 18 10.65 1.34 4.87
C ILE A 18 10.05 -0.01 4.50
N GLY A 19 9.02 -0.45 5.22
CA GLY A 19 8.27 -1.67 4.90
C GLY A 19 7.56 -1.53 3.56
N LEU A 20 6.93 -0.38 3.31
CA LEU A 20 6.35 -0.06 2.01
C LEU A 20 7.38 -0.11 0.89
N TYR A 21 8.46 0.67 1.00
CA TYR A 21 9.54 0.69 0.00
C TYR A 21 10.10 -0.70 -0.27
N THR A 22 10.40 -1.44 0.80
CA THR A 22 10.97 -2.78 0.69
C THR A 22 10.00 -3.74 0.03
N GLY A 23 8.73 -3.75 0.43
CA GLY A 23 7.70 -4.60 -0.17
C GLY A 23 7.49 -4.29 -1.65
N LEU A 24 7.34 -3.02 -2.02
CA LEU A 24 7.13 -2.59 -3.40
C LEU A 24 8.27 -3.02 -4.33
N ARG A 25 9.51 -3.09 -3.86
CA ARG A 25 10.66 -3.55 -4.65
C ARG A 25 10.59 -5.01 -5.09
N PHE A 26 9.77 -5.84 -4.44
CA PHE A 26 9.60 -7.26 -4.77
C PHE A 26 8.27 -7.54 -5.49
N ILE A 27 7.40 -6.54 -5.65
CA ILE A 27 6.10 -6.68 -6.34
C ILE A 27 6.28 -6.55 -7.85
N GLN A 28 5.80 -7.56 -8.59
CA GLN A 28 5.74 -7.55 -10.05
C GLN A 28 4.31 -7.22 -10.52
N ALA A 29 3.84 -6.01 -10.22
CA ALA A 29 2.52 -5.52 -10.62
C ALA A 29 2.56 -4.00 -10.86
N GLU A 30 1.57 -3.48 -11.58
CA GLU A 30 1.43 -2.02 -11.79
C GLU A 30 0.99 -1.31 -10.49
N TRP A 31 0.12 -1.97 -9.73
CA TRP A 31 -0.52 -1.43 -8.54
C TRP A 31 -0.36 -2.37 -7.35
N ALA A 32 -0.20 -1.80 -6.16
CA ALA A 32 -0.12 -2.53 -4.90
C ALA A 32 -1.06 -1.90 -3.87
N PHE A 33 -1.87 -2.75 -3.23
CA PHE A 33 -2.55 -2.35 -2.01
C PHE A 33 -1.59 -2.38 -0.84
N VAL A 34 -1.69 -1.37 0.02
CA VAL A 34 -0.97 -1.29 1.28
C VAL A 34 -2.01 -1.37 2.37
N LEU A 35 -1.83 -2.34 3.27
CA LEU A 35 -2.77 -2.77 4.31
C LEU A 35 -1.98 -3.01 5.62
N PRO A 36 -2.46 -2.61 6.80
CA PRO A 36 -1.79 -2.96 8.04
C PRO A 36 -2.19 -4.37 8.45
N CYS A 37 -1.39 -5.00 9.32
CA CYS A 37 -1.63 -6.36 9.79
C CYS A 37 -2.64 -6.44 10.94
N ASP A 38 -3.00 -5.31 11.56
CA ASP A 38 -3.88 -5.22 12.74
C ASP A 38 -5.36 -4.93 12.38
N SER A 39 -5.69 -4.81 11.09
CA SER A 39 -7.05 -4.61 10.58
C SER A 39 -7.60 -5.88 9.89
N PRO A 40 -8.07 -6.90 10.64
CA PRO A 40 -8.47 -8.18 10.06
C PRO A 40 -9.78 -8.13 9.24
N PHE A 41 -10.61 -7.09 9.42
CA PHE A 41 -11.91 -6.95 8.77
C PHE A 41 -11.84 -6.02 7.58
N LEU A 42 -11.17 -6.47 6.52
CA LEU A 42 -11.02 -5.70 5.30
C LEU A 42 -12.34 -5.58 4.55
N ASN A 43 -12.65 -4.38 4.05
CA ASN A 43 -13.83 -4.15 3.22
C ASN A 43 -13.46 -4.27 1.74
N GLU A 44 -13.96 -5.31 1.08
CA GLU A 44 -13.70 -5.57 -0.34
C GLU A 44 -14.28 -4.48 -1.26
N GLU A 45 -15.44 -3.91 -0.92
CA GLU A 45 -16.05 -2.83 -1.70
C GLU A 45 -15.17 -1.59 -1.72
N LEU A 46 -14.50 -1.28 -0.60
CA LEU A 46 -13.52 -0.20 -0.52
C LEU A 46 -12.35 -0.46 -1.48
N LEU A 47 -11.77 -1.66 -1.49
CA LEU A 47 -10.65 -1.97 -2.39
C LEU A 47 -11.04 -1.85 -3.86
N ARG A 48 -12.23 -2.34 -4.22
CA ARG A 48 -12.78 -2.22 -5.57
C ARG A 48 -12.98 -0.76 -5.96
N PHE A 49 -13.47 0.06 -5.04
CA PHE A 49 -13.60 1.50 -5.22
C PHE A 49 -12.24 2.16 -5.46
N LEU A 50 -11.23 1.87 -4.65
CA LEU A 50 -9.88 2.44 -4.83
C LEU A 50 -9.27 2.10 -6.20
N MET A 51 -9.42 0.85 -6.66
CA MET A 51 -8.98 0.46 -8.01
C MET A 51 -9.71 1.24 -9.11
N LYS A 52 -11.03 1.45 -8.97
CA LYS A 52 -11.82 2.20 -9.96
C LYS A 52 -11.34 3.66 -10.09
N GLU A 53 -10.99 4.29 -8.98
CA GLU A 53 -10.53 5.69 -8.94
C GLU A 53 -9.03 5.85 -9.31
N SER A 54 -8.32 4.76 -9.59
CA SER A 54 -6.87 4.77 -9.85
C SER A 54 -6.45 5.33 -11.21
N SER A 55 -7.40 5.49 -12.14
CA SER A 55 -7.11 5.92 -13.52
C SER A 55 -6.46 7.31 -13.55
N GLY A 56 -5.28 7.39 -14.17
CA GLY A 56 -4.50 8.63 -14.26
C GLY A 56 -3.81 9.07 -12.97
N MET A 57 -3.85 8.26 -11.91
CA MET A 57 -3.26 8.59 -10.61
C MET A 57 -1.96 7.83 -10.34
N ASN A 58 -1.20 8.31 -9.36
CA ASN A 58 -0.02 7.62 -8.80
C ASN A 58 -0.31 6.93 -7.47
N ALA A 59 -1.32 7.39 -6.74
CA ALA A 59 -1.83 6.78 -5.53
C ALA A 59 -3.30 7.17 -5.34
N VAL A 60 -4.06 6.33 -4.65
CA VAL A 60 -5.42 6.61 -4.19
C VAL A 60 -5.46 6.36 -2.70
N VAL A 61 -5.57 7.44 -1.93
CA VAL A 61 -5.45 7.42 -0.46
C VAL A 61 -6.76 7.94 0.15
N PRO A 62 -7.47 7.13 0.95
CA PRO A 62 -8.66 7.61 1.65
C PRO A 62 -8.34 8.76 2.61
N VAL A 63 -9.34 9.62 2.81
CA VAL A 63 -9.30 10.70 3.79
C VAL A 63 -10.45 10.49 4.75
N TRP A 64 -10.14 10.45 6.05
CA TRP A 64 -11.12 10.37 7.12
C TRP A 64 -11.94 11.67 7.23
N PRO A 65 -13.15 11.65 7.79
CA PRO A 65 -13.97 12.87 7.95
C PRO A 65 -13.30 14.00 8.74
N ASN A 66 -12.31 13.67 9.57
CA ASN A 66 -11.49 14.63 10.33
C ASN A 66 -10.29 15.17 9.55
N GLY A 67 -10.16 14.84 8.26
CA GLY A 67 -9.11 15.31 7.36
C GLY A 67 -7.80 14.53 7.41
N TYR A 68 -7.68 13.49 8.26
CA TYR A 68 -6.49 12.65 8.28
C TYR A 68 -6.45 11.72 7.07
N ILE A 69 -5.27 11.60 6.47
CA ILE A 69 -5.03 10.62 5.40
C ILE A 69 -4.84 9.22 5.98
N GLU A 70 -5.33 8.22 5.28
CA GLU A 70 -5.18 6.80 5.63
C GLU A 70 -4.19 6.11 4.67
N PRO A 71 -2.88 6.21 4.90
CA PRO A 71 -1.88 5.66 3.99
C PRO A 71 -1.86 4.13 3.99
N LEU A 72 -2.34 3.48 5.06
CA LEU A 72 -2.29 2.04 5.20
C LEU A 72 -3.58 1.35 4.74
N HIS A 73 -4.56 2.04 4.16
CA HIS A 73 -5.66 1.40 3.43
C HIS A 73 -5.80 2.02 2.05
N SER A 74 -4.72 1.92 1.26
CA SER A 74 -4.57 2.70 0.04
C SER A 74 -3.95 1.89 -1.09
N LEU A 75 -4.03 2.47 -2.29
CA LEU A 75 -3.56 1.86 -3.53
C LEU A 75 -2.44 2.72 -4.11
N TYR A 76 -1.27 2.13 -4.35
CA TYR A 76 -0.10 2.84 -4.87
C TYR A 76 0.36 2.24 -6.20
N ARG A 77 0.73 3.11 -7.15
CA ARG A 77 1.37 2.70 -8.40
C ARG A 77 2.83 2.41 -8.12
N VAL A 78 3.22 1.15 -8.30
CA VAL A 78 4.49 0.60 -7.81
C VAL A 78 5.69 1.41 -8.29
N SER A 79 5.79 1.65 -9.60
CA SER A 79 6.95 2.35 -10.19
C SER A 79 7.10 3.77 -9.64
N THR A 80 6.03 4.56 -9.68
CA THR A 80 6.07 5.97 -9.26
C THR A 80 6.23 6.13 -7.75
N THR A 81 5.72 5.19 -6.95
CA THR A 81 5.92 5.23 -5.49
C THR A 81 7.36 4.87 -5.13
N LEU A 82 8.00 3.93 -5.83
CA LEU A 82 9.41 3.62 -5.63
C LEU A 82 10.34 4.78 -6.01
N GLU A 83 10.02 5.55 -7.04
CA GLU A 83 10.78 6.74 -7.44
C GLU A 83 10.68 7.88 -6.40
N ALA A 84 9.59 7.92 -5.63
CA ALA A 84 9.33 8.96 -4.63
C ALA A 84 9.91 8.66 -3.23
N CYS A 85 10.35 7.41 -2.99
CA CYS A 85 10.92 6.95 -1.72
C CYS A 85 12.45 7.11 -1.72
#